data_AF-A0A0G0BJD7-F1
#
_entry.id   AF-A0A0G0BJD7-F1
#
_cell.length_a   1.000
_cell.length_b   1.000
_cell.length_c   1.000
_cell.angle_alpha   90.00
_cell.angle_beta   90.00
_cell.angle_gamma   90.00
#
_symmetry.space_group_name_H-M   'P 1'
#
loop_
_entity.id
_entity.type
_entity.pdbx_description
1 polymer ?
#
loop_
_entity_poly.entity_id
_entity_poly.type
_entity_poly.pdbx_seq_one_letter_code
_entity_poly.pdbx_strand_id
1 'polypeptide(L)'
;MQKSTLTCFLTANNKKYKYVIEKNHNESTYIECKAANLAQEFLNEDLPNVIFSLPALILVNKKESKKKEVIRFRVSSEEKKIIQKKALERGYSTLSAFMKNLLIMD
;
A
#
# COMPACT_ATOMS: atom_id res chain seq x y z
N MET A 1 2.06 -32.54 -13.61
CA MET A 1 2.82 -32.05 -12.43
C MET A 1 1.81 -31.52 -11.43
N GLN A 2 1.82 -32.02 -10.19
CA GLN A 2 0.87 -31.58 -9.16
C GLN A 2 1.27 -30.18 -8.69
N LYS A 3 0.47 -29.17 -9.03
CA LYS A 3 0.54 -27.86 -8.39
C LYS A 3 0.09 -28.02 -6.95
N SER A 4 1.04 -27.96 -6.01
CA SER A 4 0.74 -27.97 -4.58
C SER A 4 0.75 -26.53 -4.07
N THR A 5 -0.40 -26.07 -3.61
CA THR A 5 -0.58 -24.75 -2.98
C THR A 5 -0.68 -24.92 -1.48
N LEU A 6 0.18 -24.22 -0.74
CA LEU A 6 0.17 -24.17 0.72
C LEU A 6 -0.26 -22.77 1.17
N THR A 7 -1.30 -22.71 1.99
CA THR A 7 -1.70 -21.48 2.67
C THR A 7 -1.07 -21.45 4.06
N CYS A 8 -0.28 -20.41 4.33
CA CYS A 8 0.40 -20.23 5.60
C CYS A 8 -0.01 -18.91 6.26
N PHE A 9 0.27 -18.83 7.55
CA PHE A 9 0.06 -17.63 8.34
C PHE A 9 1.33 -17.29 9.10
N LEU A 10 1.65 -16.00 9.15
CA LEU A 10 2.69 -15.45 10.01
C LEU A 10 2.09 -14.37 10.91
N THR A 11 2.74 -14.10 12.03
CA THR A 11 2.32 -13.02 12.94
C THR A 11 3.35 -11.89 12.84
N ALA A 12 2.88 -10.67 12.56
CA ALA A 12 3.70 -9.46 12.60
C ALA A 12 2.93 -8.37 13.35
N ASN A 13 3.55 -7.73 14.35
CA ASN A 13 2.93 -6.68 15.17
C ASN A 13 1.53 -7.06 15.69
N ASN A 14 1.45 -8.21 16.37
CA ASN A 14 0.24 -8.80 16.95
C ASN A 14 -0.94 -8.99 15.97
N LYS A 15 -0.68 -9.00 14.66
CA LYS A 15 -1.67 -9.33 13.63
C LYS A 15 -1.21 -10.54 12.83
N LYS A 16 -2.14 -11.44 12.54
CA LYS A 16 -1.93 -12.58 11.65
C LYS A 16 -2.08 -12.12 10.20
N TYR A 17 -1.12 -12.50 9.37
CA TYR A 17 -1.08 -12.22 7.94
C TYR A 17 -1.02 -13.53 7.17
N LYS A 18 -1.86 -13.64 6.15
CA LYS A 18 -1.91 -14.77 5.23
C LYS A 18 -0.84 -14.60 4.16
N TYR A 19 -0.14 -15.67 3.84
CA TYR A 19 0.68 -15.79 2.63
C TYR A 19 0.47 -17.15 1.99
N VAL A 20 0.70 -17.24 0.69
CA VAL A 20 0.49 -18.43 -0.12
C VAL A 20 1.80 -18.81 -0.76
N ILE A 21 2.11 -20.11 -0.75
CA ILE A 21 3.26 -20.70 -1.42
C ILE A 21 2.70 -21.66 -2.47
N GLU A 22 3.09 -21.49 -3.73
CA GLU A 22 2.71 -22.38 -4.82
C GLU A 22 3.94 -22.98 -5.46
N LYS A 23 4.02 -24.31 -5.46
CA LYS A 23 5.10 -25.02 -6.14
C LYS A 23 4.82 -25.03 -7.65
N ASN A 24 5.59 -24.27 -8.42
CA ASN A 24 5.46 -24.21 -9.88
C ASN A 24 6.39 -25.22 -10.57
N HIS A 25 7.68 -25.24 -10.22
CA HIS A 25 8.69 -26.11 -10.84
C HIS A 25 9.57 -26.82 -9.79
N ASN A 26 10.53 -27.65 -10.24
CA ASN A 26 11.44 -28.35 -9.33
C ASN A 26 12.41 -27.40 -8.61
N GLU A 27 12.69 -26.23 -9.20
CA GLU A 27 13.71 -25.28 -8.72
C GLU A 27 13.12 -23.93 -8.28
N SER A 28 11.84 -23.66 -8.58
CA SER A 28 11.18 -22.41 -8.22
C SER A 28 9.82 -22.59 -7.54
N THR A 29 9.53 -21.64 -6.66
CA THR A 29 8.32 -21.57 -5.87
C THR A 29 7.76 -20.15 -5.93
N TYR A 30 6.49 -20.02 -6.25
CA TYR A 30 5.77 -18.75 -6.23
C TYR A 30 5.30 -18.42 -4.82
N ILE A 31 5.46 -17.16 -4.41
CA ILE A 31 5.00 -16.67 -3.11
C ILE A 31 4.14 -15.44 -3.29
N GLU A 32 2.95 -15.47 -2.70
CA GLU A 32 2.06 -14.32 -2.61
C GLU A 32 1.84 -13.91 -1.14
N CYS A 33 2.17 -12.67 -0.82
CA CYS A 33 1.81 -12.02 0.43
C CYS A 33 1.35 -10.58 0.15
N LYS A 34 0.02 -10.38 0.12
CA LYS A 34 -0.59 -9.06 -0.13
C LYS A 34 -0.14 -7.99 0.86
N ALA A 35 0.07 -8.36 2.13
CA ALA A 35 0.51 -7.42 3.15
C ALA A 35 1.96 -6.96 2.96
N ALA A 36 2.80 -7.80 2.34
CA ALA A 36 4.17 -7.50 1.97
C ALA A 36 4.29 -6.94 0.54
N ASN A 37 3.17 -6.71 -0.16
CA ASN A 37 3.16 -6.34 -1.58
C ASN A 37 4.07 -7.27 -2.42
N LEU A 38 4.03 -8.56 -2.12
CA LEU A 38 4.90 -9.57 -2.70
C LEU A 38 4.04 -10.58 -3.47
N ALA A 39 4.36 -10.78 -4.74
CA ALA A 39 3.67 -11.71 -5.63
C ALA A 39 4.65 -12.10 -6.75
N GLN A 40 5.60 -12.99 -6.45
CA GLN A 40 6.67 -13.34 -7.39
C GLN A 40 7.20 -14.76 -7.20
N GLU A 41 7.89 -15.26 -8.21
CA GLU A 41 8.61 -16.52 -8.17
C GLU A 41 10.01 -16.34 -7.57
N PHE A 42 10.42 -17.31 -6.78
CA PHE A 42 11.74 -17.38 -6.18
C PHE A 42 12.37 -18.74 -6.42
N LEU A 43 13.70 -18.78 -6.44
CA LEU A 43 14.42 -20.03 -6.38
C LEU A 43 14.17 -20.70 -5.03
N ASN A 44 14.13 -22.04 -5.03
CA ASN A 44 13.89 -22.81 -3.82
C ASN A 44 14.98 -22.60 -2.75
N GLU A 45 16.19 -22.25 -3.17
CA GLU A 45 17.32 -21.90 -2.29
C GLU A 45 17.07 -20.59 -1.53
N ASP A 46 16.39 -19.63 -2.15
CA ASP A 46 16.08 -18.33 -1.56
C ASP A 46 14.81 -18.34 -0.70
N LEU A 47 13.98 -19.38 -0.83
CA LEU A 47 12.69 -19.50 -0.16
C LEU A 47 12.77 -19.26 1.37
N PRO A 48 13.75 -19.81 2.12
CA PRO A 48 13.89 -19.52 3.55
C PRO A 48 14.12 -18.04 3.82
N ASN A 49 15.04 -17.40 3.08
CA ASN A 49 15.38 -15.99 3.25
C ASN A 49 14.17 -15.09 3.00
N VAL A 50 13.39 -15.39 1.96
CA VAL A 50 12.18 -14.66 1.64
C VAL A 50 11.17 -14.77 2.78
N ILE A 51 10.90 -15.99 3.26
CA ILE A 51 9.95 -16.22 4.36
C ILE A 51 10.39 -15.49 5.63
N PHE A 52 11.68 -15.52 5.97
CA PHE A 52 12.23 -14.78 7.11
C PHE A 52 12.09 -13.26 6.98
N SER A 53 12.15 -12.74 5.76
CA SER A 53 12.03 -11.30 5.49
C SER A 53 10.57 -10.78 5.49
N LEU A 54 9.58 -11.66 5.32
CA LEU A 54 8.16 -11.26 5.20
C LEU A 54 7.65 -10.36 6.35
N PRO A 55 7.93 -10.65 7.64
CA PRO A 55 7.48 -9.78 8.72
C PRO A 55 8.02 -8.35 8.60
N ALA A 56 9.29 -8.19 8.19
CA ALA A 56 9.91 -6.89 8.01
C ALA A 56 9.27 -6.13 6.83
N LEU A 57 9.09 -6.80 5.69
CA LEU A 57 8.44 -6.22 4.50
C LEU A 57 7.02 -5.73 4.80
N ILE A 58 6.24 -6.49 5.57
CA ILE A 58 4.89 -6.10 6.00
C ILE A 58 4.92 -4.81 6.84
N LEU A 59 5.89 -4.67 7.73
CA LEU A 59 6.02 -3.48 8.57
C LEU A 59 6.42 -2.24 7.76
N VAL A 60 7.30 -2.38 6.77
CA VAL A 60 7.74 -1.30 5.88
C VAL A 60 6.57 -0.79 5.05
N ASN A 61 5.87 -1.66 4.33
CA ASN A 61 4.72 -1.26 3.51
C ASN A 61 3.59 -0.62 4.33
N LYS A 62 3.41 -1.07 5.57
CA LYS A 62 2.44 -0.46 6.48
C LYS A 62 2.86 0.93 6.98
N LYS A 63 4.16 1.21 7.08
CA LYS A 63 4.67 2.55 7.38
C LYS A 63 4.51 3.49 6.18
N GLU A 64 4.78 3.00 4.97
CA GLU A 64 4.66 3.80 3.74
C GLU A 64 3.21 4.16 3.42
N SER A 65 2.30 3.19 3.51
CA SER A 65 0.86 3.43 3.30
C SER A 65 0.23 4.43 4.28
N LYS A 66 0.85 4.66 5.45
CA LYS A 66 0.40 5.64 6.45
C LYS A 66 0.94 7.06 6.25
N LYS A 67 1.96 7.27 5.42
CA LYS A 67 2.51 8.61 5.17
C LYS A 67 1.82 9.25 3.96
N LYS A 68 0.53 9.59 4.09
CA LYS A 68 -0.02 10.68 3.27
C LYS A 68 0.35 11.96 3.98
N GLU A 69 1.28 12.72 3.42
CA GLU A 69 1.60 14.07 3.92
C GLU A 69 0.32 14.92 3.87
N VAL A 70 -0.13 15.37 5.04
CA VAL A 70 -1.34 16.20 5.16
C VAL A 70 -0.92 17.62 5.48
N ILE A 71 -1.08 18.52 4.52
CA ILE A 71 -0.96 19.95 4.76
C ILE A 71 -2.29 20.44 5.35
N ARG A 72 -2.24 21.11 6.51
CA ARG A 72 -3.41 21.65 7.20
C ARG A 72 -3.36 23.18 7.16
N PHE A 73 -4.38 23.78 6.55
CA PHE A 73 -4.60 25.22 6.60
C PHE A 73 -5.69 25.54 7.61
N ARG A 74 -5.48 26.57 8.43
CA ARG A 74 -6.54 27.17 9.23
C ARG A 74 -7.10 28.34 8.45
N VAL A 75 -8.41 28.35 8.27
CA VAL A 75 -9.16 29.42 7.60
C VAL A 75 -10.39 29.72 8.43
N SER A 76 -10.86 30.95 8.36
CA SER A 76 -12.14 31.34 8.95
C SER A 76 -13.30 30.70 8.19
N SER A 77 -14.49 30.69 8.81
CA SER A 77 -15.70 30.19 8.15
C SER A 77 -16.08 31.00 6.90
N GLU A 78 -15.76 32.29 6.87
CA GLU A 78 -16.03 33.17 5.74
C GLU A 78 -15.06 32.89 4.58
N GLU A 79 -13.76 32.78 4.88
CA GLU A 79 -12.73 32.41 3.90
C GLU A 79 -13.04 31.05 3.27
N LYS A 80 -13.48 30.08 4.08
CA LYS A 80 -13.88 28.76 3.58
C LYS A 80 -14.99 28.85 2.53
N LYS A 81 -16.01 29.70 2.73
CA LYS A 81 -17.09 29.90 1.76
C LYS A 81 -16.57 30.50 0.45
N ILE A 82 -15.66 31.48 0.55
CA ILE A 82 -15.05 32.11 -0.62
C ILE A 82 -14.25 31.08 -1.42
N ILE A 83 -13.43 30.26 -0.76
CA ILE A 83 -12.62 29.21 -1.40
C ILE A 83 -13.52 28.16 -2.07
N GLN A 84 -14.60 27.74 -1.40
CA GLN A 84 -15.58 26.81 -1.98
C GLN A 84 -16.24 27.36 -3.24
N LYS A 85 -16.64 28.64 -3.22
CA LYS A 85 -17.25 29.28 -4.38
C LYS A 85 -16.28 29.31 -5.57
N LYS A 86 -15.03 29.70 -5.34
CA LYS A 86 -13.97 29.70 -6.37
C LYS A 86 -13.70 28.30 -6.93
N ALA A 87 -13.72 27.27 -6.08
CA ALA A 87 -13.54 25.89 -6.51
C ALA A 87 -14.66 25.45 -7.48
N LEU A 88 -15.92 25.78 -7.15
CA LEU A 88 -17.08 25.48 -7.98
C LEU A 88 -17.09 26.26 -9.30
N GLU A 89 -16.78 27.56 -9.26
CA GLU A 89 -16.66 28.41 -10.46
C GLU A 89 -15.61 27.87 -11.44
N ARG A 90 -14.58 27.18 -10.94
CA ARG A 90 -13.54 26.53 -11.74
C ARG A 90 -13.83 25.05 -12.06
N GLY A 91 -15.02 24.55 -11.76
CA GLY A 91 -15.47 23.20 -12.13
C GLY A 91 -14.97 22.06 -11.23
N TYR A 92 -14.41 22.35 -10.04
CA TYR A 92 -13.95 21.32 -9.13
C TYR A 92 -15.09 20.78 -8.28
N SER A 93 -15.23 19.45 -8.24
CA SER A 93 -16.22 18.75 -7.40
C SER A 93 -15.88 18.78 -5.91
N THR A 94 -14.61 19.03 -5.55
CA THR A 94 -14.17 19.09 -4.16
C THR A 94 -13.13 20.18 -3.94
N LEU A 95 -13.13 20.76 -2.74
CA LEU A 95 -12.14 21.75 -2.31
C LEU A 95 -10.72 21.16 -2.26
N SER A 96 -10.58 19.87 -1.94
CA SER A 96 -9.26 19.21 -1.94
C SER A 96 -8.67 19.11 -3.35
N ALA A 97 -9.49 18.80 -4.37
CA ALA A 97 -9.02 18.76 -5.76
C ALA A 97 -8.58 20.15 -6.24
N PHE A 98 -9.36 21.18 -5.89
CA PHE A 98 -9.03 22.56 -6.19
C PHE A 98 -7.70 23.02 -5.56
N MET A 99 -7.52 22.77 -4.25
CA MET A 99 -6.32 23.18 -3.52
C MET A 99 -5.07 22.44 -4.00
N LYS A 100 -5.18 21.16 -4.38
CA LYS A 100 -4.06 20.41 -4.97
C LYS A 100 -3.64 20.97 -6.32
N ASN A 101 -4.60 21.36 -7.16
CA ASN A 101 -4.29 21.90 -8.47
C ASN A 101 -3.59 23.26 -8.38
N LEU A 102 -4.00 24.12 -7.44
CA LEU A 102 -3.32 25.39 -7.16
C LEU A 102 -1.84 25.20 -6.81
N LEU A 103 -1.52 24.22 -5.96
CA LEU A 103 -0.15 23.93 -5.53
C LEU A 103 0.75 23.34 -6.63
N ILE A 104 0.18 22.94 -7.77
CA ILE A 104 0.92 22.38 -8.92
C ILE A 104 1.17 23.45 -10.00
N MET A 105 0.43 24.57 -9.96
CA MET A 105 0.53 25.65 -10.95
C MET A 105 1.47 26.80 -10.56
N ASP A 106 2.05 26.76 -9.36
CA ASP A 106 3.17 27.60 -8.92
C ASP A 106 4.50 26.87 -9.13
#